data_AF-A0A962VDC3-F1
#
_entry.id   AF-A0A962VDC3-F1
#
_cell.length_a   1.000
_cell.length_b   1.000
_cell.length_c   1.000
_cell.angle_alpha   90.00
_cell.angle_beta   90.00
_cell.angle_gamma   90.00
#
_symmetry.space_group_name_H-M   'P 1'
#
loop_
_entity.id
_entity.type
_entity.pdbx_description
1 polymer ?
#
loop_
_entity_poly.entity_id
_entity_poly.type
_entity_poly.pdbx_seq_one_letter_code
_entity_poly.pdbx_strand_id
1 'polypeptide(L)'
;AVQFDDNHAFNKALLKFEELTKACYGKPIEFVLHRNSELGLEKDYFAYMNQGISVDYAIVSPSHMSTFSQKAPMMDMPFLFRDLEHWNNVLDQDALKPIADDIYEKSDNLIIGYAGGGTRNLIVNKPIHNMEEL
;
A
#
# COMPACT_ATOMS: atom_id res chain seq x y z
N ALA A 1 -3.56 4.98 9.39
CA ALA A 1 -4.68 5.65 8.68
C ALA A 1 -5.14 4.80 7.51
N VAL A 2 -6.42 4.84 7.16
CA VAL A 2 -7.00 4.14 6.01
C VAL A 2 -8.18 4.92 5.41
N GLN A 3 -8.30 4.90 4.08
CA GLN A 3 -9.36 5.62 3.37
C GLN A 3 -10.75 4.99 3.50
N PHE A 4 -10.78 3.71 3.87
CA PHE A 4 -11.93 2.84 3.71
C PHE A 4 -12.65 2.54 5.02
N ASP A 5 -13.83 1.94 4.89
CA ASP A 5 -14.68 1.48 5.99
C ASP A 5 -14.19 0.17 6.60
N ASP A 6 -14.96 -0.36 7.58
CA ASP A 6 -14.60 -1.59 8.28
C ASP A 6 -14.67 -2.86 7.42
N ASN A 7 -15.37 -2.81 6.29
CA ASN A 7 -15.55 -3.96 5.43
C ASN A 7 -14.41 -4.13 4.42
N HIS A 8 -13.69 -3.05 4.12
CA HIS A 8 -12.61 -3.08 3.15
C HIS A 8 -11.39 -3.87 3.63
N ALA A 9 -10.72 -4.54 2.69
CA ALA A 9 -9.58 -5.41 2.97
C ALA A 9 -8.43 -4.67 3.67
N PHE A 10 -8.16 -3.40 3.31
CA PHE A 10 -7.08 -2.63 3.93
C PHE A 10 -7.34 -2.31 5.41
N ASN A 11 -8.59 -2.00 5.78
CA ASN A 11 -8.91 -1.78 7.19
C ASN A 11 -8.74 -3.08 7.98
N LYS A 12 -9.25 -4.20 7.45
CA LYS A 12 -9.08 -5.53 8.05
C LYS A 12 -7.60 -5.93 8.19
N ALA A 13 -6.77 -5.63 7.20
CA ALA A 13 -5.34 -5.89 7.24
C ALA A 13 -4.64 -5.08 8.35
N LEU A 14 -4.99 -3.80 8.51
CA LEU A 14 -4.44 -2.95 9.57
C LEU A 14 -4.90 -3.37 10.97
N LEU A 15 -6.15 -3.81 11.12
CA LEU A 15 -6.64 -4.40 12.36
C LEU A 15 -5.90 -5.71 12.69
N LYS A 16 -5.61 -6.54 11.67
CA LYS A 16 -4.81 -7.74 11.87
C LYS A 16 -3.37 -7.42 12.26
N PHE A 17 -2.77 -6.38 11.68
CA PHE A 17 -1.46 -5.90 12.06
C PHE A 17 -1.41 -5.45 13.53
N GLU A 18 -2.43 -4.70 13.99
CA GLU A 18 -2.59 -4.33 15.40
C GLU A 18 -2.68 -5.56 16.30
N GLU A 19 -3.55 -6.53 15.96
CA GLU A 19 -3.75 -7.77 16.72
C GLU A 19 -2.43 -8.54 16.88
N LEU A 20 -1.72 -8.77 15.77
CA LEU A 20 -0.46 -9.51 15.77
C LEU A 20 0.65 -8.76 16.51
N THR A 21 0.71 -7.43 16.37
CA THR A 21 1.71 -6.63 17.08
C THR A 21 1.50 -6.72 18.59
N LYS A 22 0.25 -6.61 19.07
CA LYS A 22 -0.07 -6.75 20.49
C LYS A 22 0.27 -8.15 21.02
N ALA A 23 0.03 -9.19 20.22
CA ALA A 23 0.36 -10.58 20.60
C ALA A 23 1.88 -10.82 20.69
N CYS A 24 2.66 -10.23 19.79
CA CYS A 24 4.10 -10.49 19.68
C CYS A 24 4.98 -9.55 20.53
N TYR A 25 4.56 -8.31 20.76
CA TYR A 25 5.42 -7.26 21.35
C TYR A 25 5.64 -7.41 22.86
N GLY A 26 4.66 -7.93 23.59
CA GLY A 26 4.75 -8.22 25.03
C GLY A 26 4.89 -6.98 25.95
N LYS A 27 4.81 -5.77 25.40
CA LYS A 27 4.81 -4.49 26.15
C LYS A 27 3.55 -3.68 25.82
N PRO A 28 3.16 -2.71 26.67
CA PRO A 28 2.06 -1.80 26.36
C PRO A 28 2.30 -1.08 25.03
N ILE A 29 1.33 -1.17 24.13
CA ILE A 29 1.28 -0.45 22.86
C ILE A 29 -0.18 -0.10 22.55
N GLU A 30 -0.41 1.14 22.15
CA GLU A 30 -1.72 1.64 21.75
C GLU A 30 -1.74 1.86 20.24
N PHE A 31 -2.83 1.44 19.61
CA PHE A 31 -3.08 1.66 18.20
C PHE A 31 -4.33 2.53 18.08
N VAL A 32 -4.20 3.61 17.31
CA VAL A 32 -5.33 4.45 16.91
C VAL A 32 -5.45 4.37 15.40
N LEU A 33 -6.57 3.81 14.92
CA LEU A 33 -6.82 3.66 13.48
C LEU A 33 -7.86 4.68 13.02
N HIS A 34 -7.38 5.75 12.38
CA HIS A 34 -8.22 6.72 11.66
C HIS A 34 -8.69 6.14 10.33
N ARG A 35 -10.01 6.17 10.10
CA ARG A 35 -10.71 5.50 8.98
C ARG A 35 -11.39 6.50 8.06
N ASN A 36 -12.02 6.02 6.99
CA ASN A 36 -12.92 6.82 6.13
C ASN A 36 -12.30 8.15 5.66
N SER A 37 -11.00 8.13 5.34
CA SER A 37 -10.26 9.32 4.88
C SER A 37 -10.23 10.49 5.87
N GLU A 38 -10.40 10.23 7.18
CA GLU A 38 -10.37 11.25 8.24
C GLU A 38 -9.08 12.09 8.21
N LEU A 39 -7.95 11.47 7.85
CA LEU A 39 -6.64 12.13 7.74
C LEU A 39 -6.22 12.38 6.29
N GLY A 40 -7.15 12.42 5.33
CA GLY A 40 -6.86 12.61 3.91
C GLY A 40 -6.76 11.30 3.12
N LEU A 41 -5.96 11.28 2.05
CA LEU A 41 -5.82 10.15 1.13
C LEU A 41 -4.41 9.52 1.23
N GLU A 42 -4.19 8.39 0.53
CA GLU A 42 -2.90 7.66 0.56
C GLU A 42 -1.67 8.54 0.27
N LYS A 43 -1.78 9.51 -0.66
CA LYS A 43 -0.72 10.48 -0.94
C LYS A 43 -0.36 11.33 0.29
N ASP A 44 -1.36 11.71 1.07
CA ASP A 44 -1.19 12.54 2.26
C ASP A 44 -0.59 11.70 3.39
N TYR A 45 -1.05 10.46 3.55
CA TYR A 45 -0.50 9.52 4.54
C TYR A 45 0.99 9.29 4.33
N PHE A 46 1.42 9.07 3.09
CA PHE A 46 2.84 8.85 2.79
C PHE A 46 3.69 10.09 3.10
N ALA A 47 3.18 11.28 2.77
CA ALA A 47 3.86 12.53 3.08
C ALA A 47 3.90 12.82 4.59
N TYR A 48 2.85 12.46 5.33
CA TYR A 48 2.78 12.57 6.79
C TYR A 48 3.76 11.63 7.49
N MET A 49 3.83 10.36 7.07
CA MET A 49 4.84 9.41 7.56
C MET A 49 6.26 9.91 7.29
N ASN A 50 6.53 10.42 6.08
CA ASN A 50 7.85 10.96 5.72
C ASN A 50 8.26 12.16 6.59
N GLN A 51 7.28 12.99 6.98
CA GLN A 51 7.51 14.14 7.86
C GLN A 51 7.54 13.76 9.35
N GLY A 52 7.17 12.53 9.71
CA GLY A 52 7.02 12.09 11.09
C GLY A 52 5.88 12.80 11.83
N ILE A 53 4.79 13.13 11.14
CA ILE A 53 3.62 13.82 11.71
C ILE A 53 2.33 13.07 11.38
N SER A 54 1.31 13.18 12.23
CA SER A 54 -0.11 12.79 11.99
C SER A 54 -0.44 11.32 11.67
N VAL A 55 0.44 10.58 10.99
CA VAL A 55 0.24 9.18 10.60
C VAL A 55 1.54 8.42 10.80
N ASP A 56 1.52 7.38 11.64
CA ASP A 56 2.68 6.50 11.87
C ASP A 56 2.65 5.23 11.01
N TYR A 57 1.47 4.83 10.53
CA TYR A 57 1.29 3.62 9.72
C TYR A 57 0.07 3.73 8.79
N ALA A 58 0.19 3.20 7.57
CA ALA A 58 -0.88 3.12 6.58
C ALA A 58 -0.56 2.07 5.51
N ILE A 59 -1.55 1.73 4.68
CA ILE A 59 -1.34 1.03 3.40
C ILE A 59 -1.42 2.09 2.30
N VAL A 60 -0.45 2.08 1.39
CA VAL A 60 -0.30 3.09 0.32
C VAL A 60 0.10 2.39 -0.98
N SER A 61 -0.53 2.79 -2.09
CA SER A 61 -0.18 2.36 -3.44
C SER A 61 1.20 2.88 -3.87
N PRO A 62 2.05 2.08 -4.55
CA PRO A 62 3.38 2.50 -5.00
C PRO A 62 3.39 3.77 -5.87
N SER A 63 2.32 3.99 -6.64
CA SER A 63 2.13 5.22 -7.43
C SER A 63 2.15 6.51 -6.60
N HIS A 64 1.77 6.47 -5.32
CA HIS A 64 1.82 7.63 -4.43
C HIS A 64 3.20 7.87 -3.80
N MET A 65 4.10 6.89 -3.90
CA MET A 65 5.48 6.97 -3.42
C MET A 65 6.43 7.55 -4.47
N SER A 66 5.96 7.69 -5.73
CA SER A 66 6.80 8.08 -6.88
C SER A 66 7.44 9.45 -6.74
N THR A 67 6.81 10.36 -5.99
CA THR A 67 7.36 11.69 -5.69
C THR A 67 8.69 11.60 -4.95
N PHE A 68 8.90 10.55 -4.16
CA PHE A 68 10.10 10.36 -3.34
C PHE A 68 11.06 9.35 -3.98
N SER A 69 10.54 8.22 -4.49
CA SER A 69 11.32 7.24 -5.22
C SER A 69 10.74 6.99 -6.60
N GLN A 70 11.50 7.37 -7.63
CA GLN A 70 11.18 7.06 -9.03
C GLN A 70 11.17 5.54 -9.33
N LYS A 71 11.71 4.70 -8.43
CA LYS A 71 11.67 3.25 -8.57
C LYS A 71 10.37 2.64 -8.04
N ALA A 72 9.65 3.33 -7.15
CA ALA A 72 8.45 2.78 -6.52
C ALA A 72 7.38 2.28 -7.51
N PRO A 73 7.06 2.99 -8.62
CA PRO A 73 6.07 2.50 -9.59
C PRO A 73 6.43 1.15 -10.23
N MET A 74 7.70 0.74 -10.21
CA MET A 74 8.11 -0.56 -10.75
C MET A 74 7.61 -1.75 -9.92
N MET A 75 7.07 -1.51 -8.72
CA MET A 75 6.53 -2.57 -7.86
C MET A 75 5.22 -3.15 -8.40
N ASP A 76 4.42 -2.38 -9.12
CA ASP A 76 3.10 -2.79 -9.61
C ASP A 76 2.67 -2.13 -10.93
N MET A 77 3.64 -1.74 -11.78
CA MET A 77 3.34 -1.12 -13.07
C MET A 77 2.41 -1.99 -13.94
N PRO A 78 1.61 -1.38 -14.84
CA PRO A 78 0.68 -2.12 -15.69
C PRO A 78 1.35 -3.28 -16.44
N PHE A 79 0.69 -4.43 -16.45
CA PHE A 79 1.12 -5.67 -17.13
C PHE A 79 2.42 -6.31 -16.61
N LEU A 80 2.93 -5.90 -15.44
CA LEU A 80 4.11 -6.50 -14.83
C LEU A 80 3.90 -7.97 -14.41
N PHE A 81 2.75 -8.26 -13.81
CA PHE A 81 2.39 -9.60 -13.33
C PHE A 81 1.48 -10.31 -14.34
N ARG A 82 1.73 -11.61 -14.57
CA ARG A 82 0.97 -12.42 -15.54
C ARG A 82 -0.36 -12.89 -14.94
N ASP A 83 -0.32 -13.23 -13.65
CA ASP A 83 -1.41 -13.78 -12.87
C ASP A 83 -1.07 -13.63 -11.37
N LEU A 84 -1.99 -14.08 -10.50
CA LEU A 84 -1.80 -14.04 -9.05
C LEU A 84 -0.66 -14.94 -8.57
N GLU A 85 -0.36 -16.04 -9.27
CA GLU A 85 0.74 -16.93 -8.90
C GLU A 85 2.09 -16.23 -9.11
N HIS A 86 2.26 -15.55 -10.24
CA HIS A 86 3.43 -14.72 -10.50
C HIS A 86 3.58 -13.60 -9.46
N TRP A 87 2.48 -12.92 -9.10
CA TRP A 87 2.48 -11.89 -8.07
C TRP A 87 2.92 -12.43 -6.70
N ASN A 88 2.33 -13.54 -6.23
CA ASN A 88 2.70 -14.16 -4.96
C ASN A 88 4.18 -14.59 -4.95
N ASN A 89 4.65 -15.24 -6.01
CA ASN A 89 6.05 -15.68 -6.10
C ASN A 89 7.04 -14.52 -6.00
N VAL A 90 6.72 -13.35 -6.56
CA VAL A 90 7.59 -12.15 -6.46
C VAL A 90 7.65 -11.63 -5.02
N LEU A 91 6.51 -11.63 -4.31
CA LEU A 91 6.46 -11.19 -2.91
C LEU A 91 7.19 -12.18 -1.98
N ASP A 92 7.03 -13.48 -2.21
CA ASP A 92 7.65 -14.54 -1.39
C ASP A 92 9.18 -14.62 -1.55
N GLN A 93 9.70 -14.21 -2.71
CA GLN A 93 11.13 -14.25 -3.02
C GLN A 93 11.88 -12.96 -2.65
N ASP A 94 11.22 -12.00 -2.01
CA ASP A 94 11.80 -10.70 -1.62
C ASP A 94 12.40 -9.93 -2.81
N ALA A 95 11.87 -10.15 -4.02
CA ALA A 95 12.40 -9.56 -5.25
C ALA A 95 12.22 -8.04 -5.31
N LEU A 96 11.34 -7.48 -4.48
CA LEU A 96 11.07 -6.04 -4.38
C LEU A 96 11.99 -5.32 -3.39
N LYS A 97 12.84 -6.03 -2.64
CA LYS A 97 13.71 -5.45 -1.61
C LYS A 97 14.54 -4.26 -2.09
N PRO A 98 15.19 -4.29 -3.28
CA PRO A 98 15.98 -3.13 -3.73
C PRO A 98 15.15 -1.87 -3.98
N ILE A 99 13.85 -2.01 -4.25
CA ILE A 99 12.94 -0.88 -4.41
C ILE A 99 12.49 -0.39 -3.02
N ALA A 100 12.17 -1.31 -2.10
CA ALA A 100 11.83 -0.97 -0.72
C ALA A 100 12.97 -0.22 0.00
N ASP A 101 14.22 -0.67 -0.19
CA ASP A 101 15.40 -0.01 0.36
C ASP A 101 15.57 1.42 -0.20
N ASP A 102 15.36 1.62 -1.51
CA ASP A 102 15.43 2.95 -2.15
C ASP A 102 14.31 3.89 -1.66
N ILE A 103 13.11 3.35 -1.40
CA ILE A 103 12.01 4.11 -0.80
C ILE A 103 12.39 4.54 0.61
N TYR A 104 12.92 3.64 1.43
CA TYR A 104 13.35 3.96 2.78
C TYR A 104 14.45 5.04 2.78
N GLU A 105 15.49 4.88 1.96
CA GLU A 105 16.59 5.86 1.87
C GLU A 105 16.11 7.27 1.48
N LYS A 106 15.09 7.38 0.62
CA LYS A 106 14.63 8.67 0.07
C LYS A 106 13.47 9.30 0.82
N SER A 107 12.72 8.52 1.58
CA SER A 107 11.48 8.99 2.24
C SER A 107 11.43 8.70 3.73
N ASP A 108 12.41 8.01 4.30
CA ASP A 108 12.40 7.55 5.69
C ASP A 108 11.16 6.70 6.07
N ASN A 109 10.39 6.26 5.07
CA ASN A 109 9.24 5.38 5.26
C ASN A 109 9.69 3.93 5.12
N LEU A 110 9.50 3.15 6.18
CA LEU A 110 9.82 1.73 6.20
C LEU A 110 8.64 0.88 5.69
N ILE A 111 8.88 0.07 4.65
CA ILE A 111 7.92 -0.95 4.21
C ILE A 111 8.06 -2.19 5.09
N ILE A 112 7.02 -2.50 5.85
CA ILE A 112 6.98 -3.63 6.80
C ILE A 112 6.16 -4.83 6.31
N GLY A 113 5.57 -4.74 5.12
CA GLY A 113 4.77 -5.81 4.52
C GLY A 113 4.04 -5.37 3.26
N TYR A 114 3.44 -6.35 2.58
CA TYR A 114 2.71 -6.16 1.33
C TYR A 114 1.24 -6.57 1.50
N ALA A 115 0.33 -5.70 1.08
CA ALA A 115 -1.09 -5.98 0.96
C ALA A 115 -1.53 -5.73 -0.50
N GLY A 116 -2.74 -6.14 -0.85
CA GLY A 116 -3.29 -5.95 -2.20
C GLY A 116 -3.71 -7.28 -2.84
N GLY A 117 -3.32 -7.49 -4.09
CA GLY A 117 -3.75 -8.63 -4.91
C GLY A 117 -5.05 -8.39 -5.70
N GLY A 118 -5.61 -7.19 -5.64
CA GLY A 118 -6.75 -6.80 -6.47
C GLY A 118 -6.35 -6.55 -7.92
N THR A 119 -7.11 -7.07 -8.88
CA THR A 119 -6.91 -6.77 -10.31
C THR A 119 -7.63 -5.47 -10.68
N ARG A 120 -6.88 -4.47 -11.16
CA ARG A 120 -7.44 -3.18 -11.60
C ARG A 120 -7.99 -3.32 -13.02
N ASN A 121 -9.23 -2.92 -13.22
CA ASN A 121 -9.91 -2.90 -14.52
C ASN A 121 -10.43 -1.49 -14.81
N LEU A 122 -10.75 -1.23 -16.08
CA LEU A 122 -11.39 0.02 -16.48
C LEU A 122 -12.80 0.11 -15.90
N ILE A 123 -13.13 1.26 -15.32
CA ILE A 123 -14.48 1.61 -14.89
C ILE A 123 -14.90 2.81 -15.74
N VAL A 124 -15.82 2.58 -16.67
CA VAL A 124 -16.15 3.51 -17.75
C VAL A 124 -17.67 3.66 -17.90
N ASN A 125 -18.11 4.81 -18.43
CA ASN A 125 -19.53 5.13 -18.62
C ASN A 125 -20.13 4.56 -19.92
N LYS A 126 -19.30 4.01 -20.79
CA LYS A 126 -19.67 3.32 -22.04
C LYS A 126 -18.83 2.05 -22.17
N PRO A 127 -19.37 0.97 -22.75
CA PRO A 127 -18.58 -0.24 -23.00
C PRO A 127 -17.37 0.05 -23.89
N ILE A 128 -16.23 -0.58 -23.58
CA ILE A 128 -15.00 -0.58 -24.36
C ILE A 128 -14.61 -2.04 -24.58
N HIS A 129 -14.58 -2.47 -25.84
CA HIS A 129 -14.34 -3.84 -26.24
C HIS A 129 -12.99 -4.03 -26.97
N ASN A 130 -12.41 -2.93 -27.46
CA ASN A 130 -11.19 -2.95 -28.25
C ASN A 130 -10.38 -1.65 -28.02
N MET A 131 -9.19 -1.59 -28.62
CA MET A 131 -8.28 -0.44 -28.49
C MET A 131 -8.74 0.81 -29.24
N GLU A 132 -9.63 0.69 -30.23
CA GLU A 132 -10.17 1.85 -30.96
C GLU A 132 -11.23 2.58 -30.13
N GLU A 133 -11.90 1.86 -29.23
CA GLU A 133 -12.91 2.38 -28.30
C GLU A 133 -12.31 2.96 -27.00
N LEU A 134 -11.02 2.72 -26.75
CA LEU A 134 -10.29 3.20 -25.57
C LEU A 134 -9.87 4.67 -25.72
#